data_AF-A0A662G5L7-F1
#
_entry.id   AF-A0A662G5L7-F1
#
_cell.length_a   1.000
_cell.length_b   1.000
_cell.length_c   1.000
_cell.angle_alpha   90.00
_cell.angle_beta   90.00
_cell.angle_gamma   90.00
#
_symmetry.space_group_name_H-M   'P 1'
#
loop_
_entity.id
_entity.type
_entity.pdbx_description
1 polymer ?
#
loop_
_entity_poly.entity_id
_entity_poly.type
_entity_poly.pdbx_seq_one_letter_code
_entity_poly.pdbx_strand_id
1 'polypeptide(L)'
;MRKIIPILLLVIILFFYTISINVYGQEYWIGLNFDLKFLSDGALIITIKMHPFKASGESLYKDNRIFNEIKNNERSQINDALLLVSTNPAKLKYEVIQHLKRDDNKIVLCDIYNKGVMEKLRGAYIITLKVYLNTSDLLERIDNNIYRITIIDSFTSRDPRSWIDVLNISFGEKVSLIKYEWIPSSSHGPSKTDKNYLLWINFNEPQAPNKYILTLSLPDFHYTSTYIATAFINSYNIIKKDSEKVLSIVVKNNSTAPAYFIVRFLSNDIDMARKIFIDPGKTAKVSFTIPMNLKRGYVEVWFETTLLDKIEVKLGKGSIFNIKNFIQNKYMIFPIILLSIGIFLVILSILLKLFSRRKLEEPYSVIPQSPVESFQ
;
A
#
# COMPACT_ATOMS: atom_id res chain seq x y z
N MET A 1 19.36 -46.27 30.22
CA MET A 1 18.89 -45.05 29.51
C MET A 1 19.35 -43.73 30.16
N ARG A 2 19.27 -43.55 31.50
CA ARG A 2 19.66 -42.29 32.18
C ARG A 2 21.11 -41.80 31.96
N LYS A 3 22.08 -42.68 31.66
CA LYS A 3 23.48 -42.31 31.41
C LYS A 3 23.80 -41.92 29.95
N ILE A 4 22.90 -42.21 29.00
CA ILE A 4 23.11 -41.93 27.57
C ILE A 4 22.64 -40.52 27.21
N ILE A 5 21.59 -40.05 27.89
CA ILE A 5 21.02 -38.71 27.72
C ILE A 5 22.06 -37.59 27.87
N PRO A 6 22.92 -37.55 28.91
CA PRO A 6 23.90 -36.47 29.04
C PRO A 6 25.00 -36.53 27.97
N ILE A 7 25.36 -37.73 27.50
CA ILE A 7 26.35 -37.90 26.42
C ILE A 7 25.76 -37.43 25.09
N LEU A 8 24.50 -37.77 24.80
CA LEU A 8 23.80 -37.32 23.61
C LEU A 8 23.65 -35.79 23.62
N LEU A 9 23.32 -35.20 24.77
CA LEU A 9 23.24 -33.74 24.93
C LEU A 9 24.60 -33.07 24.73
N LEU A 10 25.67 -33.65 25.25
CA LEU A 10 27.03 -33.14 25.05
C LEU A 10 27.43 -33.20 23.57
N VAL A 11 27.13 -34.30 22.87
CA VAL A 11 27.40 -34.45 21.44
C VAL A 11 26.57 -33.45 20.63
N ILE A 12 25.31 -33.23 20.98
CA ILE A 12 24.45 -32.23 20.33
C ILE A 12 24.99 -30.81 20.57
N ILE A 13 25.40 -30.47 21.79
CA ILE A 13 25.99 -29.16 22.11
C ILE A 13 27.30 -28.96 21.35
N LEU A 14 28.18 -29.97 21.32
CA LEU A 14 29.42 -29.94 20.56
C LEU A 14 29.16 -29.84 19.05
N PHE A 15 28.13 -30.52 18.53
CA PHE A 15 27.70 -30.43 17.14
C PHE A 15 27.15 -29.05 16.79
N PHE A 16 26.43 -28.39 17.71
CA PHE A 16 26.00 -27.00 17.54
C PHE A 16 27.15 -26.00 17.72
N TYR A 17 28.19 -26.33 18.48
CA TYR A 17 29.38 -25.49 18.66
C TYR A 17 30.30 -25.48 17.42
N THR A 18 30.32 -26.58 16.64
CA THR A 18 31.09 -26.66 15.38
C THR A 18 30.34 -26.08 14.19
N ILE A 19 29.02 -25.90 14.29
CA ILE A 19 28.26 -25.05 13.37
C ILE A 19 28.60 -23.61 13.74
N SER A 20 29.77 -23.15 13.29
CA SER A 20 29.99 -21.72 13.09
C SER A 20 28.94 -21.29 12.07
N ILE A 21 27.82 -20.76 12.57
CA ILE A 21 26.96 -19.91 11.77
C ILE A 21 27.86 -18.75 11.41
N ASN A 22 28.42 -18.76 10.19
CA ASN A 22 28.96 -17.56 9.58
C ASN A 22 27.77 -16.61 9.48
N VAL A 23 27.54 -15.86 10.55
CA VAL A 23 26.81 -14.61 10.48
C VAL A 23 27.68 -13.78 9.55
N TYR A 24 27.28 -13.72 8.28
CA TYR A 24 27.84 -12.76 7.33
C TYR A 24 27.47 -11.37 7.85
N GLY A 25 28.22 -10.91 8.86
CA GLY A 25 28.26 -9.51 9.25
C GLY A 25 28.72 -8.76 8.01
N GLN A 26 28.06 -7.63 7.75
CA GLN A 26 28.36 -6.75 6.61
C GLN A 26 29.88 -6.53 6.55
N GLU A 27 30.56 -7.12 5.55
CA GLU A 27 32.03 -7.05 5.45
C GLU A 27 32.52 -5.62 5.15
N TYR A 28 31.59 -4.71 4.82
CA TYR A 28 31.86 -3.34 4.41
C TYR A 28 30.64 -2.42 4.52
N TRP A 29 30.91 -1.12 4.53
CA TRP A 29 29.94 -0.04 4.45
C TRP A 29 29.97 0.57 3.05
N ILE A 30 28.91 1.29 2.66
CA ILE A 30 28.82 1.97 1.37
C ILE A 30 28.56 3.45 1.62
N GLY A 31 29.45 4.32 1.16
CA GLY A 31 29.17 5.75 1.04
C GLY A 31 28.22 5.98 -0.12
N LEU A 32 27.17 6.75 0.09
CA LEU A 32 26.00 6.82 -0.79
C LEU A 32 25.65 8.26 -1.14
N ASN A 33 25.95 8.65 -2.39
CA ASN A 33 25.60 9.96 -2.92
C ASN A 33 24.56 9.80 -4.04
N PHE A 34 23.56 10.67 -4.05
CA PHE A 34 22.58 10.77 -5.12
C PHE A 34 22.71 12.12 -5.85
N ASP A 35 22.78 12.06 -7.18
CA ASP A 35 22.49 13.23 -8.01
C ASP A 35 21.10 13.06 -8.64
N LEU A 36 20.25 14.07 -8.46
CA LEU A 36 18.92 14.18 -9.04
C LEU A 36 18.93 15.32 -10.06
N LYS A 37 18.46 15.07 -11.28
CA LYS A 37 18.27 16.11 -12.30
C LYS A 37 16.85 16.08 -12.84
N PHE A 38 16.10 17.13 -12.53
CA PHE A 38 14.74 17.33 -13.03
C PHE A 38 14.78 17.93 -14.43
N LEU A 39 13.99 17.36 -15.36
CA LEU A 39 13.84 17.85 -16.73
C LEU A 39 12.45 18.46 -16.94
N SER A 40 12.33 19.37 -17.92
CA SER A 40 11.11 20.14 -18.15
C SER A 40 9.91 19.28 -18.59
N ASP A 41 10.16 18.10 -19.15
CA ASP A 41 9.17 17.11 -19.60
C ASP A 41 8.65 16.21 -18.47
N GLY A 42 9.08 16.44 -17.22
CA GLY A 42 8.71 15.62 -16.06
C GLY A 42 9.51 14.33 -15.93
N ALA A 43 10.59 14.14 -16.69
CA ALA A 43 11.56 13.11 -16.41
C ALA A 43 12.51 13.54 -15.27
N LEU A 44 12.87 12.58 -14.43
CA LEU A 44 13.88 12.71 -13.39
C LEU A 44 15.04 11.76 -13.71
N ILE A 45 16.25 12.30 -13.85
CA ILE A 45 17.46 11.49 -13.92
C ILE A 45 18.00 11.29 -12.51
N ILE A 46 18.16 10.03 -12.10
CA ILE A 46 18.72 9.64 -10.82
C ILE A 46 20.06 8.97 -11.07
N THR A 47 21.14 9.52 -10.54
CA THR A 47 22.47 8.89 -10.56
C THR A 47 22.85 8.53 -9.14
N ILE A 48 22.97 7.22 -8.89
CA ILE A 48 23.46 6.66 -7.63
C ILE A 48 24.99 6.55 -7.73
N LYS A 49 25.72 7.02 -6.72
CA LYS A 49 27.16 6.81 -6.59
C LYS A 49 27.42 6.06 -5.28
N MET A 50 28.04 4.90 -5.41
CA MET A 50 28.36 4.03 -4.29
C MET A 50 29.87 3.88 -4.19
N HIS A 51 30.42 3.98 -2.98
CA HIS A 51 31.81 3.65 -2.72
C HIS A 51 31.91 2.72 -1.51
N PRO A 52 32.30 1.45 -1.68
CA PRO A 52 32.43 0.54 -0.55
C PRO A 52 33.74 0.78 0.22
N PHE A 53 33.70 0.67 1.54
CA PHE A 53 34.85 0.82 2.43
C PHE A 53 34.72 -0.04 3.69
N LYS A 54 35.84 -0.41 4.31
CA LYS A 54 35.85 -1.12 5.60
C LYS A 54 35.56 -0.17 6.76
N ALA A 55 35.19 -0.68 7.93
CA ALA A 55 35.05 0.14 9.14
C ALA A 55 36.33 0.92 9.53
N SER A 56 37.51 0.48 9.06
CA SER A 56 38.77 1.21 9.21
C SER A 56 38.90 2.44 8.30
N GLY A 57 37.98 2.63 7.35
CA GLY A 57 38.03 3.64 6.27
C GLY A 57 38.81 3.21 5.03
N GLU A 58 39.38 2.00 5.02
CA GLU A 58 40.05 1.47 3.84
C GLU A 58 39.05 1.30 2.69
N SER A 59 39.36 1.94 1.56
CA SER A 59 38.58 1.81 0.33
C SER A 59 38.60 0.37 -0.18
N LEU A 60 37.41 -0.15 -0.51
CA LEU A 60 37.23 -1.42 -1.21
C LEU A 60 36.86 -1.23 -2.68
N TYR A 61 36.94 0.02 -3.14
CA TYR A 61 36.77 0.34 -4.55
C TYR A 61 37.86 -0.36 -5.36
N LYS A 62 37.46 -1.12 -6.39
CA LYS A 62 38.27 -2.04 -7.22
C LYS A 62 38.42 -3.47 -6.70
N ASP A 63 37.96 -3.83 -5.50
CA ASP A 63 37.83 -5.25 -5.13
C ASP A 63 36.79 -5.90 -6.05
N ASN A 64 37.21 -6.92 -6.81
CA ASN A 64 36.35 -7.62 -7.76
C ASN A 64 35.26 -8.44 -7.07
N ARG A 65 35.49 -8.96 -5.86
CA ARG A 65 34.47 -9.68 -5.10
C ARG A 65 33.33 -8.73 -4.74
N ILE A 66 33.67 -7.58 -4.17
CA ILE A 66 32.72 -6.54 -3.76
C ILE A 66 31.96 -5.98 -4.97
N PHE A 67 32.67 -5.73 -6.08
CA PHE A 67 32.01 -5.30 -7.31
C PHE A 67 30.97 -6.33 -7.81
N ASN A 68 31.32 -7.61 -7.82
CA ASN A 68 30.41 -8.67 -8.26
C ASN A 68 29.21 -8.82 -7.32
N GLU A 69 29.41 -8.64 -6.02
CA GLU A 69 28.33 -8.64 -5.04
C GLU A 69 27.35 -7.49 -5.28
N ILE A 70 27.84 -6.26 -5.42
CA ILE A 70 27.01 -5.08 -5.72
C ILE A 70 26.31 -5.26 -7.07
N LYS A 71 26.99 -5.84 -8.07
CA LYS A 71 26.41 -6.16 -9.38
C LYS A 71 25.26 -7.15 -9.28
N ASN A 72 25.43 -8.23 -8.51
CA ASN A 72 24.38 -9.21 -8.30
C ASN A 72 23.17 -8.63 -7.55
N ASN A 73 23.39 -7.58 -6.76
CA ASN A 73 22.37 -6.85 -6.01
C ASN A 73 21.88 -5.56 -6.71
N GLU A 74 22.21 -5.35 -7.99
CA GLU A 74 21.86 -4.12 -8.73
C GLU A 74 20.36 -3.80 -8.66
N ARG A 75 19.49 -4.82 -8.75
CA ARG A 75 18.04 -4.63 -8.65
C ARG A 75 17.60 -4.01 -7.32
N SER A 76 18.28 -4.34 -6.23
CA SER A 76 18.02 -3.72 -4.93
C SER A 76 18.38 -2.24 -4.95
N GLN A 77 19.55 -1.89 -5.51
CA GLN A 77 20.02 -0.52 -5.61
C GLN A 77 19.08 0.34 -6.49
N ILE A 78 18.59 -0.24 -7.59
CA ILE A 78 17.55 0.38 -8.43
C ILE A 78 16.29 0.63 -7.60
N ASN A 79 15.81 -0.38 -6.87
CA ASN A 79 14.62 -0.24 -6.06
C ASN A 79 14.75 0.86 -4.98
N ASP A 80 15.92 0.98 -4.36
CA ASP A 80 16.19 2.04 -3.39
C ASP A 80 16.18 3.44 -4.02
N ALA A 81 16.67 3.58 -5.26
CA ALA A 81 16.55 4.83 -6.01
C ALA A 81 15.10 5.16 -6.40
N LEU A 82 14.29 4.15 -6.77
CA LEU A 82 12.88 4.36 -7.11
C LEU A 82 12.06 4.79 -5.89
N LEU A 83 12.40 4.30 -4.70
CA LEU A 83 11.77 4.68 -3.44
C LEU A 83 11.97 6.15 -3.07
N LEU A 84 12.99 6.81 -3.65
CA LEU A 84 13.14 8.25 -3.50
C LEU A 84 11.90 9.00 -3.97
N VAL A 85 11.20 8.51 -4.98
CA VAL A 85 10.09 9.23 -5.62
C VAL A 85 8.84 8.37 -5.78
N SER A 86 8.70 7.27 -5.03
CA SER A 86 7.46 6.49 -5.01
C SER A 86 7.35 5.66 -3.73
N THR A 87 6.14 5.54 -3.16
CA THR A 87 5.93 4.57 -2.08
C THR A 87 5.79 3.14 -2.58
N ASN A 88 5.57 2.96 -3.89
CA ASN A 88 5.44 1.65 -4.54
C ASN A 88 6.26 1.62 -5.85
N PRO A 89 7.55 1.26 -5.78
CA PRO A 89 8.45 1.19 -6.93
C PRO A 89 7.95 0.35 -8.10
N ALA A 90 7.10 -0.66 -7.85
CA ALA A 90 6.56 -1.53 -8.88
C ALA A 90 5.57 -0.83 -9.83
N LYS A 91 4.99 0.31 -9.42
CA LYS A 91 4.07 1.12 -10.25
C LYS A 91 4.77 2.25 -10.99
N LEU A 92 6.01 2.55 -10.62
CA LEU A 92 6.78 3.64 -11.19
C LEU A 92 7.37 3.21 -12.54
N LYS A 93 7.13 4.00 -13.60
CA LYS A 93 7.79 3.77 -14.89
C LYS A 93 9.19 4.36 -14.87
N TYR A 94 10.16 3.57 -15.29
CA TYR A 94 11.56 3.98 -15.38
C TYR A 94 12.32 3.22 -16.47
N GLU A 95 13.46 3.76 -16.85
CA GLU A 95 14.45 3.15 -17.74
C GLU A 95 15.82 3.16 -17.08
N VAL A 96 16.57 2.08 -17.22
CA VAL A 96 17.98 2.04 -16.79
C VAL A 96 18.83 2.60 -17.93
N ILE A 97 19.30 3.84 -17.78
CA ILE A 97 20.18 4.48 -18.79
C ILE A 97 21.57 3.85 -18.72
N GLN A 98 22.06 3.61 -17.50
CA GLN A 98 23.37 3.05 -17.27
C GLN A 98 23.29 2.03 -16.15
N HIS A 99 23.52 0.77 -16.50
CA HIS A 99 23.75 -0.31 -15.54
C HIS A 99 25.06 -0.11 -14.77
N LEU A 100 25.21 -0.84 -13.67
CA LEU A 100 26.35 -0.73 -12.76
C LEU A 100 27.69 -0.68 -13.49
N LYS A 101 28.41 0.43 -13.33
CA LYS A 101 29.72 0.67 -13.94
C LYS A 101 30.67 1.31 -12.94
N ARG A 102 31.97 1.00 -13.07
CA ARG A 102 33.05 1.69 -12.35
C ARG A 102 33.40 3.01 -13.04
N ASP A 103 33.59 4.06 -12.26
CA ASP A 103 34.05 5.36 -12.73
C ASP A 103 35.10 5.92 -11.77
N ASP A 104 36.36 5.89 -12.20
CA ASP A 104 37.52 6.35 -11.42
C ASP A 104 37.53 7.87 -11.22
N ASN A 105 36.76 8.63 -12.01
CA ASN A 105 36.77 10.09 -11.99
C ASN A 105 35.72 10.69 -11.05
N LYS A 106 34.82 9.87 -10.49
CA LYS A 106 33.84 10.34 -9.50
C LYS A 106 34.41 10.35 -8.10
N ILE A 107 33.77 11.16 -7.25
CA ILE A 107 34.04 11.24 -5.82
C ILE A 107 32.73 10.98 -5.10
N VAL A 108 32.81 10.12 -4.08
CA VAL A 108 31.77 9.92 -3.07
C VAL A 108 32.23 10.62 -1.79
N LEU A 109 31.30 11.25 -1.10
CA LEU A 109 31.56 11.92 0.17
C LEU A 109 30.87 11.13 1.28
N CYS A 110 31.58 10.82 2.34
CA CYS A 110 31.02 10.10 3.48
C CYS A 110 31.78 10.46 4.75
N ASP A 111 31.09 10.55 5.89
CA ASP A 111 31.70 10.69 7.20
C ASP A 111 32.02 9.31 7.77
N ILE A 112 33.09 8.72 7.24
CA ILE A 112 33.54 7.34 7.52
C ILE A 112 33.69 7.07 9.02
N TYR A 113 34.16 8.07 9.77
CA TYR A 113 34.52 7.93 11.18
C TYR A 113 33.49 8.55 12.12
N ASN A 114 32.37 9.06 11.59
CA ASN A 114 31.32 9.77 12.34
C ASN A 114 31.89 10.91 13.21
N LYS A 115 32.79 11.72 12.62
CA LYS A 115 33.48 12.85 13.29
C LYS A 115 32.95 14.22 12.87
N GLY A 116 31.88 14.27 12.09
CA GLY A 116 31.35 15.47 11.48
C GLY A 116 32.20 15.99 10.32
N VAL A 117 32.99 15.12 9.67
CA VAL A 117 33.90 15.51 8.57
C VAL A 117 33.71 14.57 7.38
N MET A 118 33.34 15.15 6.23
CA MET A 118 33.19 14.41 4.98
C MET A 118 34.54 14.10 4.35
N GLU A 119 34.86 12.81 4.21
CA GLU A 119 36.02 12.36 3.46
C GLU A 119 35.71 12.19 1.98
N LYS A 120 36.73 12.40 1.14
CA LYS A 120 36.63 12.24 -0.32
C LYS A 120 37.11 10.86 -0.74
N LEU A 121 36.16 9.98 -1.01
CA LEU A 121 36.41 8.65 -1.54
C LEU A 121 36.51 8.71 -3.07
N ARG A 122 37.70 8.43 -3.63
CA ARG A 122 37.95 8.51 -5.08
C ARG A 122 37.48 7.24 -5.79
N GLY A 123 36.74 7.43 -6.87
CA GLY A 123 36.10 6.37 -7.64
C GLY A 123 34.71 6.04 -7.12
N ALA A 124 33.81 5.60 -8.01
CA ALA A 124 32.47 5.19 -7.63
C ALA A 124 31.93 4.06 -8.51
N TYR A 125 31.04 3.25 -7.96
CA TYR A 125 30.12 2.43 -8.74
C TYR A 125 28.84 3.22 -9.00
N ILE A 126 28.44 3.28 -10.27
CA ILE A 126 27.38 4.18 -10.73
C ILE A 126 26.27 3.38 -11.41
N ILE A 127 25.03 3.71 -11.05
CA ILE A 127 23.81 3.35 -11.77
C ILE A 127 23.10 4.65 -12.13
N THR A 128 22.56 4.76 -13.34
CA THR A 128 21.75 5.91 -13.76
C THR A 128 20.41 5.47 -14.30
N LEU A 129 19.36 6.09 -13.78
CA LEU A 129 17.96 5.82 -14.12
C LEU A 129 17.29 7.07 -14.69
N LYS A 130 16.37 6.87 -15.63
CA LYS A 130 15.37 7.87 -16.01
C LYS A 130 14.04 7.44 -15.43
N VAL A 131 13.44 8.27 -14.60
CA VAL A 131 12.14 8.03 -13.97
C VAL A 131 11.10 8.98 -14.55
N TYR A 132 9.90 8.47 -14.81
CA TYR A 132 8.79 9.26 -15.33
C TYR A 132 7.88 9.72 -14.19
N LEU A 133 7.99 10.98 -13.78
CA LEU A 133 7.33 11.49 -12.57
C LEU A 133 5.80 11.46 -12.64
N ASN A 134 5.19 11.50 -13.84
CA ASN A 134 3.73 11.32 -13.97
C ASN A 134 3.21 9.99 -13.43
N THR A 135 4.08 8.99 -13.25
CA THR A 135 3.73 7.69 -12.65
C THR A 135 4.06 7.57 -11.17
N SER A 136 4.61 8.65 -10.58
CA SER A 136 4.88 8.74 -9.15
C SER A 136 3.61 9.09 -8.37
N ASP A 137 3.42 8.43 -7.24
CA ASP A 137 2.43 8.75 -6.21
C ASP A 137 2.87 9.88 -5.26
N LEU A 138 4.12 10.36 -5.41
CA LEU A 138 4.71 11.46 -4.65
C LEU A 138 4.78 12.78 -5.46
N LEU A 139 4.07 12.82 -6.59
CA LEU A 139 3.88 13.99 -7.43
C LEU A 139 2.46 14.54 -7.26
N GLU A 140 2.36 15.79 -6.82
CA GLU A 140 1.10 16.52 -6.68
C GLU A 140 1.09 17.71 -7.65
N ARG A 141 0.02 17.87 -8.43
CA ARG A 141 -0.16 19.07 -9.28
C ARG A 141 -0.79 20.18 -8.44
N ILE A 142 -0.12 21.33 -8.38
CA ILE A 142 -0.59 22.52 -7.64
C ILE A 142 -1.33 23.47 -8.58
N ASP A 143 -0.80 23.71 -9.78
CA ASP A 143 -1.40 24.59 -10.79
C ASP A 143 -1.01 24.13 -12.21
N ASN A 144 -1.30 24.93 -13.23
CA ASN A 144 -0.76 24.78 -14.57
C ASN A 144 0.77 24.86 -14.52
N ASN A 145 1.41 23.77 -14.92
CA ASN A 145 2.85 23.57 -14.96
C ASN A 145 3.57 23.65 -13.61
N ILE A 146 2.88 23.82 -12.48
CA ILE A 146 3.46 23.86 -11.14
C ILE A 146 3.14 22.57 -10.41
N TYR A 147 4.20 21.90 -9.95
CA TYR A 147 4.10 20.59 -9.30
C TYR A 147 4.88 20.59 -7.99
N ARG A 148 4.33 19.90 -7.00
CA ARG A 148 5.03 19.53 -5.78
C ARG A 148 5.53 18.10 -5.91
N ILE A 149 6.83 17.91 -5.75
CA ILE A 149 7.50 16.62 -5.76
C ILE A 149 8.04 16.36 -4.35
N THR A 150 7.70 15.21 -3.78
CA THR A 150 8.31 14.74 -2.52
C THR A 150 9.37 13.70 -2.83
N ILE A 151 10.58 13.93 -2.33
CA ILE A 151 11.69 13.00 -2.35
C ILE A 151 11.82 12.39 -0.94
N ILE A 152 11.87 11.08 -0.82
CA ILE A 152 11.97 10.37 0.46
C ILE A 152 13.38 9.83 0.63
N ASP A 153 14.02 10.11 1.76
CA ASP A 153 15.17 9.30 2.19
C ASP A 153 14.65 8.00 2.80
N SER A 154 14.65 6.92 2.01
CA SER A 154 14.14 5.63 2.48
C SER A 154 15.06 4.94 3.48
N PHE A 155 16.32 5.37 3.59
CA PHE A 155 17.32 4.74 4.44
C PHE A 155 17.11 5.10 5.91
N THR A 156 16.86 6.39 6.20
CA THR A 156 16.59 6.88 7.57
C THR A 156 15.36 6.21 8.19
N SER A 157 14.37 5.87 7.35
CA SER A 157 13.15 5.19 7.78
C SER A 157 13.31 3.69 8.08
N ARG A 158 14.37 3.05 7.58
CA ARG A 158 14.59 1.59 7.65
C ARG A 158 15.64 1.21 8.69
N ASP A 159 16.72 1.97 8.76
CA ASP A 159 17.78 1.78 9.75
C ASP A 159 18.27 3.17 10.20
N PRO A 160 18.18 3.51 11.49
CA PRO A 160 18.65 4.80 12.00
C PRO A 160 20.16 5.04 11.82
N ARG A 161 20.92 4.03 11.37
CA ARG A 161 22.34 4.12 11.03
C ARG A 161 22.60 4.30 9.53
N SER A 162 21.56 4.48 8.73
CA SER A 162 21.67 4.63 7.27
C SER A 162 20.91 5.86 6.81
N TRP A 163 21.56 6.67 5.98
CA TRP A 163 21.00 7.87 5.36
C TRP A 163 21.72 8.11 4.03
N ILE A 164 21.20 9.02 3.22
CA ILE A 164 21.92 9.53 2.04
C ILE A 164 22.98 10.52 2.50
N ASP A 165 24.27 10.21 2.32
CA ASP A 165 25.38 11.09 2.72
C ASP A 165 25.32 12.45 2.00
N VAL A 166 25.05 12.42 0.69
CA VAL A 166 24.91 13.62 -0.13
C VAL A 166 23.76 13.49 -1.10
N LEU A 167 22.87 14.48 -1.06
CA LEU A 167 21.81 14.64 -2.04
C LEU A 167 22.03 15.94 -2.82
N ASN A 168 22.38 15.79 -4.09
CA ASN A 168 22.59 16.89 -5.01
C ASN A 168 21.41 16.96 -5.99
N ILE A 169 20.66 18.06 -5.97
CA ILE A 169 19.48 18.25 -6.79
C ILE A 169 19.75 19.37 -7.78
N SER A 170 19.58 19.10 -9.06
CA SER A 170 19.79 20.05 -10.14
C SER A 170 18.55 20.20 -11.01
N PHE A 171 18.38 21.40 -11.55
CA PHE A 171 17.25 21.76 -12.40
C PHE A 171 17.74 21.93 -13.84
N GLY A 172 17.15 21.15 -14.75
CA GLY A 172 17.44 21.21 -16.17
C GLY A 172 16.94 22.51 -16.81
N GLU A 173 17.16 22.62 -18.12
CA GLU A 173 16.69 23.78 -18.87
C GLU A 173 15.16 23.96 -18.72
N LYS A 174 14.72 25.21 -18.54
CA LYS A 174 13.31 25.61 -18.30
C LYS A 174 12.66 25.08 -17.01
N VAL A 175 13.35 24.27 -16.22
CA VAL A 175 12.86 23.89 -14.88
C VAL A 175 13.19 25.03 -13.91
N SER A 176 12.20 25.49 -13.17
CA SER A 176 12.41 26.54 -12.16
C SER A 176 12.00 26.04 -10.77
N LEU A 177 12.90 26.19 -9.81
CA LEU A 177 12.59 25.98 -8.40
C LEU A 177 11.81 27.18 -7.86
N ILE A 178 10.57 26.95 -7.43
CA ILE A 178 9.71 27.97 -6.81
C ILE A 178 9.92 27.98 -5.30
N LYS A 179 9.92 26.79 -4.68
CA LYS A 179 10.05 26.62 -3.23
C LYS A 179 10.66 25.26 -2.92
N TYR A 180 11.39 25.17 -1.81
CA TYR A 180 11.80 23.91 -1.21
C TYR A 180 11.50 23.90 0.30
N GLU A 181 11.23 22.71 0.83
CA GLU A 181 10.97 22.41 2.23
C GLU A 181 11.58 21.05 2.57
N TRP A 182 11.73 20.74 3.86
CA TRP A 182 12.20 19.43 4.29
C TRP A 182 11.53 19.03 5.62
N ILE A 183 11.48 17.72 5.88
CA ILE A 183 10.85 17.14 7.07
C ILE A 183 11.79 16.11 7.70
N PRO A 184 11.97 16.11 9.04
CA PRO A 184 11.43 17.09 9.98
C PRO A 184 12.14 18.45 9.86
N SER A 185 11.49 19.53 10.28
CA SER A 185 12.08 20.87 10.27
C SER A 185 13.26 21.03 11.24
N SER A 186 13.44 20.07 12.16
CA SER A 186 14.60 19.98 13.06
C SER A 186 15.86 19.47 12.37
N SER A 187 15.76 18.80 11.22
CA SER A 187 16.90 18.36 10.43
C SER A 187 17.56 19.53 9.71
N HIS A 188 18.77 19.31 9.20
CA HIS A 188 19.51 20.38 8.52
C HIS A 188 18.92 20.70 7.14
N GLY A 189 18.86 22.00 6.85
CA GLY A 189 18.56 22.51 5.52
C GLY A 189 19.71 22.27 4.52
N PRO A 190 19.55 22.74 3.28
CA PRO A 190 20.57 22.55 2.25
C PRO A 190 21.85 23.29 2.63
N SER A 191 22.98 22.59 2.52
CA SER A 191 24.32 23.14 2.73
C SER A 191 24.70 24.18 1.67
N LYS A 192 24.14 24.07 0.45
CA LYS A 192 24.27 25.08 -0.61
C LYS A 192 22.97 25.22 -1.38
N THR A 193 22.68 26.46 -1.80
CA THR A 193 21.50 26.80 -2.59
C THR A 193 21.90 27.72 -3.74
N ASP A 194 21.31 27.48 -4.90
CA ASP A 194 21.42 28.32 -6.09
C ASP A 194 20.12 28.17 -6.90
N LYS A 195 19.92 29.03 -7.90
CA LYS A 195 18.77 28.99 -8.81
C LYS A 195 18.63 27.64 -9.51
N ASN A 196 19.76 27.00 -9.83
CA ASN A 196 19.80 25.79 -10.64
C ASN A 196 20.16 24.53 -9.84
N TYR A 197 20.49 24.64 -8.54
CA TYR A 197 20.79 23.47 -7.74
C TYR A 197 20.58 23.67 -6.23
N LEU A 198 20.34 22.57 -5.53
CA LEU A 198 20.34 22.46 -4.08
C LEU A 198 21.26 21.30 -3.68
N LEU A 199 22.01 21.47 -2.59
CA LEU A 199 22.92 20.44 -2.08
C LEU A 199 22.68 20.22 -0.59
N TRP A 200 22.40 18.98 -0.21
CA TRP A 200 22.44 18.51 1.17
C TRP A 200 23.68 17.64 1.40
N ILE A 201 24.34 17.88 2.53
CA ILE A 201 25.43 17.08 3.05
C ILE A 201 25.01 16.64 4.45
N ASN A 202 24.76 15.35 4.63
CA ASN A 202 24.20 14.77 5.83
C ASN A 202 25.25 13.91 6.55
N PHE A 203 25.59 14.27 7.79
CA PHE A 203 26.64 13.58 8.56
C PHE A 203 26.10 12.45 9.43
N ASN A 204 24.79 12.44 9.69
CA ASN A 204 24.10 11.47 10.53
C ASN A 204 22.59 11.55 10.29
N GLU A 205 21.86 10.56 10.81
CA GLU A 205 20.40 10.46 10.67
C GLU A 205 19.65 11.70 11.19
N PRO A 206 19.92 12.27 12.39
CA PRO A 206 19.19 13.45 12.86
C PRO A 206 19.32 14.66 11.92
N GLN A 207 20.48 14.80 11.27
CA GLN A 207 20.73 15.87 10.31
C GLN A 207 20.11 15.61 8.95
N ALA A 208 19.93 14.34 8.55
CA ALA A 208 19.35 13.95 7.28
C ALA A 208 17.82 14.11 7.29
N PRO A 209 17.23 14.93 6.40
CA PRO A 209 15.79 14.95 6.27
C PRO A 209 15.23 13.61 5.76
N ASN A 210 14.11 13.19 6.34
CA ASN A 210 13.31 12.07 5.85
C ASN A 210 12.62 12.40 4.53
N LYS A 211 12.27 13.67 4.32
CA LYS A 211 11.62 14.14 3.10
C LYS A 211 12.21 15.46 2.65
N TYR A 212 12.44 15.59 1.35
CA TYR A 212 12.79 16.82 0.66
C TYR A 212 11.64 17.15 -0.29
N ILE A 213 11.00 18.28 -0.10
CA ILE A 213 9.79 18.67 -0.84
C ILE A 213 10.14 19.85 -1.73
N LEU A 214 9.93 19.70 -3.03
CA LEU A 214 10.23 20.72 -4.02
C LEU A 214 8.95 21.15 -4.72
N THR A 215 8.75 22.45 -4.86
CA THR A 215 7.73 23.01 -5.75
C THR A 215 8.45 23.53 -7.00
N LEU A 216 8.20 22.88 -8.14
CA LEU A 216 8.88 23.15 -9.41
C LEU A 216 7.87 23.62 -10.46
N SER A 217 8.31 24.55 -11.30
CA SER A 217 7.67 24.83 -12.59
C SER A 217 8.28 23.93 -13.66
N LEU A 218 7.44 23.10 -14.29
CA LEU A 218 7.78 22.14 -15.35
C LEU A 218 6.91 22.46 -16.58
N PRO A 219 7.35 23.36 -17.47
CA PRO A 219 6.50 23.91 -18.53
C PRO A 219 6.17 22.93 -19.66
N ASP A 220 7.03 21.95 -19.92
CA ASP A 220 6.87 20.97 -20.99
C ASP A 220 6.23 19.66 -20.48
N PHE A 221 5.81 19.63 -19.21
CA PHE A 221 5.33 18.42 -18.57
C PHE A 221 3.83 18.21 -18.77
N HIS A 222 3.49 17.19 -19.55
CA HIS A 222 2.10 16.76 -19.73
C HIS A 222 1.69 15.81 -18.61
N TYR A 223 1.15 16.38 -17.53
CA TYR A 223 0.60 15.60 -16.43
C TYR A 223 -0.66 14.84 -16.84
N THR A 224 -0.48 13.56 -17.12
CA THR A 224 -1.59 12.59 -17.15
C THR A 224 -1.73 12.04 -15.75
N SER A 225 -2.78 12.41 -15.02
CA SER A 225 -3.04 11.83 -13.69
C SER A 225 -3.02 10.31 -13.82
N THR A 226 -2.22 9.62 -12.98
CA THR A 226 -2.28 8.16 -12.86
C THR A 226 -3.70 7.80 -12.49
N TYR A 227 -4.44 7.32 -13.49
CA TYR A 227 -5.86 7.09 -13.35
C TYR A 227 -6.09 5.88 -12.44
N ILE A 228 -6.63 6.13 -11.24
CA ILE A 228 -7.05 5.06 -10.34
C ILE A 228 -8.46 4.65 -10.74
N ALA A 229 -8.56 3.52 -11.43
CA ALA A 229 -9.86 2.94 -11.75
C ALA A 229 -10.50 2.37 -10.48
N THR A 230 -11.80 2.57 -10.32
CA THR A 230 -12.62 1.97 -9.27
C THR A 230 -13.75 1.19 -9.91
N ALA A 231 -14.03 0.02 -9.34
CA ALA A 231 -15.10 -0.85 -9.75
C ALA A 231 -15.56 -1.69 -8.57
N PHE A 232 -16.81 -2.14 -8.64
CA PHE A 232 -17.39 -3.03 -7.63
C PHE A 232 -18.26 -4.09 -8.28
N ILE A 233 -18.50 -5.18 -7.54
CA ILE A 233 -19.37 -6.27 -7.97
C ILE A 233 -20.82 -5.84 -7.75
N ASN A 234 -21.50 -5.50 -8.85
CA ASN A 234 -22.87 -5.02 -8.81
C ASN A 234 -23.86 -6.14 -8.51
N SER A 235 -23.66 -7.31 -9.10
CA SER A 235 -24.48 -8.50 -8.84
C SER A 235 -23.78 -9.77 -9.31
N TYR A 236 -24.30 -10.92 -8.87
CA TYR A 236 -23.95 -12.21 -9.44
C TYR A 236 -25.19 -13.10 -9.54
N ASN A 237 -25.14 -14.04 -10.48
CA ASN A 237 -26.17 -15.06 -10.66
C ASN A 237 -25.51 -16.41 -10.99
N ILE A 238 -26.16 -17.50 -10.63
CA ILE A 238 -25.68 -18.86 -10.89
C ILE A 238 -26.77 -19.58 -11.67
N ILE A 239 -26.42 -20.03 -12.88
CA ILE A 239 -27.29 -20.83 -13.72
C ILE A 239 -26.76 -22.27 -13.67
N LYS A 240 -27.62 -23.23 -13.34
CA LYS A 240 -27.28 -24.65 -13.44
C LYS A 240 -27.49 -25.10 -14.88
N LYS A 241 -26.49 -25.75 -15.47
CA LYS A 241 -26.57 -26.31 -16.82
C LYS A 241 -25.98 -27.72 -16.78
N ASP A 242 -26.85 -28.72 -16.87
CA ASP A 242 -26.49 -30.14 -16.85
C ASP A 242 -25.57 -30.53 -15.67
N SER A 243 -24.30 -30.81 -15.95
CA SER A 243 -23.24 -31.21 -15.00
C SER A 243 -22.39 -30.05 -14.46
N GLU A 244 -22.69 -28.80 -14.86
CA GLU A 244 -21.91 -27.61 -14.51
C GLU A 244 -22.80 -26.49 -13.94
N LYS A 245 -22.18 -25.55 -13.22
CA LYS A 245 -22.81 -24.27 -12.89
C LYS A 245 -22.08 -23.16 -13.63
N VAL A 246 -22.82 -22.19 -14.13
CA VAL A 246 -22.26 -20.96 -14.72
C VAL A 246 -22.48 -19.84 -13.72
N LEU A 247 -21.40 -19.39 -13.09
CA LEU A 247 -21.38 -18.19 -12.26
C LEU A 247 -21.22 -16.97 -13.16
N SER A 248 -22.29 -16.21 -13.33
CA SER A 248 -22.32 -14.91 -13.99
C SER A 248 -22.11 -13.79 -12.98
N ILE A 249 -21.22 -12.85 -13.27
CA ILE A 249 -20.82 -11.75 -12.38
C ILE A 249 -20.95 -10.46 -13.17
N VAL A 250 -21.61 -9.46 -12.61
CA VAL A 250 -21.74 -8.13 -13.19
C VAL A 250 -20.89 -7.16 -12.39
N VAL A 251 -19.93 -6.54 -13.05
CA VAL A 251 -19.03 -5.55 -12.46
C VAL A 251 -19.41 -4.18 -12.99
N LYS A 252 -19.45 -3.16 -12.12
CA LYS A 252 -19.69 -1.76 -12.50
C LYS A 252 -18.41 -0.95 -12.35
N ASN A 253 -18.04 -0.20 -13.38
CA ASN A 253 -17.01 0.83 -13.29
C ASN A 253 -17.64 2.10 -12.71
N ASN A 254 -17.17 2.53 -11.54
CA ASN A 254 -17.62 3.76 -10.87
C ASN A 254 -16.55 4.86 -10.85
N SER A 255 -15.53 4.72 -11.69
CA SER A 255 -14.50 5.72 -11.93
C SER A 255 -14.79 6.58 -13.17
N THR A 256 -14.01 7.64 -13.36
CA THR A 256 -14.28 8.71 -14.35
C THR A 256 -13.77 8.43 -15.76
N ALA A 257 -12.98 7.37 -15.96
CA ALA A 257 -12.39 6.95 -17.23
C ALA A 257 -12.61 5.45 -17.53
N PRO A 258 -12.51 5.03 -18.80
CA PRO A 258 -12.58 3.61 -19.14
C PRO A 258 -11.37 2.85 -18.60
N ALA A 259 -11.56 1.58 -18.21
CA ALA A 259 -10.48 0.76 -17.67
C ALA A 259 -10.66 -0.74 -17.94
N TYR A 260 -9.53 -1.45 -17.86
CA TYR A 260 -9.52 -2.91 -17.79
C TYR A 260 -9.48 -3.38 -16.34
N PHE A 261 -10.34 -4.33 -15.99
CA PHE A 261 -10.39 -4.98 -14.69
C PHE A 261 -10.11 -6.47 -14.84
N ILE A 262 -9.53 -7.09 -13.82
CA ILE A 262 -9.38 -8.54 -13.71
C ILE A 262 -10.42 -9.03 -12.71
N VAL A 263 -11.34 -9.87 -13.16
CA VAL A 263 -12.27 -10.58 -12.29
C VAL A 263 -11.70 -11.97 -12.05
N ARG A 264 -11.51 -12.34 -10.79
CA ARG A 264 -10.95 -13.61 -10.38
C ARG A 264 -11.97 -14.38 -9.55
N PHE A 265 -12.17 -15.64 -9.87
CA PHE A 265 -12.94 -16.59 -9.05
C PHE A 265 -11.98 -17.56 -8.39
N LEU A 266 -12.10 -17.67 -7.06
CA LEU A 266 -11.25 -18.49 -6.20
C LEU A 266 -12.10 -19.46 -5.39
N SER A 267 -11.69 -20.72 -5.36
CA SER A 267 -12.19 -21.76 -4.44
C SER A 267 -11.03 -22.71 -4.14
N ASN A 268 -11.13 -23.55 -3.11
CA ASN A 268 -10.04 -24.40 -2.59
C ASN A 268 -9.01 -24.85 -3.65
N ASP A 269 -9.48 -25.46 -4.74
CA ASP A 269 -8.63 -25.98 -5.83
C ASP A 269 -8.87 -25.31 -7.20
N ILE A 270 -9.55 -24.15 -7.21
CA ILE A 270 -9.89 -23.44 -8.45
C ILE A 270 -9.45 -21.98 -8.37
N ASP A 271 -8.68 -21.58 -9.38
CA ASP A 271 -8.31 -20.20 -9.62
C ASP A 271 -8.52 -19.87 -11.10
N MET A 272 -9.49 -19.01 -11.36
CA MET A 272 -9.83 -18.57 -12.72
C MET A 272 -9.86 -17.05 -12.78
N ALA A 273 -9.21 -16.47 -13.78
CA ALA A 273 -9.23 -15.04 -14.03
C ALA A 273 -9.77 -14.70 -15.43
N ARG A 274 -10.41 -13.54 -15.54
CA ARG A 274 -10.89 -12.96 -16.81
C ARG A 274 -10.66 -11.46 -16.79
N LYS A 275 -10.10 -10.94 -17.89
CA LYS A 275 -9.92 -9.49 -18.09
C LYS A 275 -11.15 -8.93 -18.81
N ILE A 276 -11.70 -7.83 -18.32
CA ILE A 276 -12.86 -7.15 -18.91
C ILE A 276 -12.58 -5.65 -19.05
N PHE A 277 -13.10 -5.04 -20.11
CA PHE A 277 -13.05 -3.58 -20.32
C PHE A 277 -14.42 -2.98 -19.99
N ILE A 278 -14.44 -1.86 -19.28
CA ILE A 278 -15.69 -1.20 -18.88
C ILE A 278 -15.53 0.32 -18.96
N ASP A 279 -16.41 0.97 -19.72
CA ASP A 279 -16.53 2.43 -19.79
C ASP A 279 -17.03 3.07 -18.48
N PRO A 280 -16.78 4.37 -18.24
CA PRO A 280 -17.24 5.08 -17.05
C PRO A 280 -18.75 4.92 -16.80
N GLY A 281 -19.11 4.53 -15.57
CA GLY A 281 -20.50 4.36 -15.16
C GLY A 281 -21.23 3.15 -15.77
N LYS A 282 -20.58 2.38 -16.66
CA LYS A 282 -21.16 1.20 -17.31
C LYS A 282 -20.87 -0.08 -16.51
N THR A 283 -21.52 -1.16 -16.93
CA THR A 283 -21.36 -2.50 -16.35
C THR A 283 -20.95 -3.50 -17.41
N ALA A 284 -20.13 -4.48 -17.05
CA ALA A 284 -19.84 -5.64 -17.88
C ALA A 284 -20.15 -6.94 -17.14
N LYS A 285 -20.55 -7.96 -17.89
CA LYS A 285 -20.85 -9.30 -17.39
C LYS A 285 -19.72 -10.25 -17.74
N VAL A 286 -19.26 -11.02 -16.78
CA VAL A 286 -18.28 -12.11 -16.96
C VAL A 286 -18.84 -13.40 -16.41
N SER A 287 -18.49 -14.53 -17.03
CA SER A 287 -19.00 -15.84 -16.62
C SER A 287 -17.86 -16.82 -16.37
N PHE A 288 -18.00 -17.61 -15.31
CA PHE A 288 -17.12 -18.72 -14.96
C PHE A 288 -17.91 -20.03 -14.94
N THR A 289 -17.42 -21.02 -15.66
CA THR A 289 -17.93 -22.40 -15.58
C THR A 289 -17.27 -23.08 -14.40
N ILE A 290 -18.07 -23.61 -13.49
CA ILE A 290 -17.61 -24.17 -12.21
C ILE A 290 -18.22 -25.57 -11.97
N PRO A 291 -17.45 -26.51 -11.40
CA PRO A 291 -17.94 -27.83 -11.01
C PRO A 291 -19.16 -27.81 -10.07
N MET A 292 -20.06 -28.78 -10.23
CA MET A 292 -21.30 -28.88 -9.45
C MET A 292 -21.10 -29.15 -7.96
N ASN A 293 -20.02 -29.85 -7.60
CA ASN A 293 -19.66 -30.21 -6.22
C ASN A 293 -19.24 -29.00 -5.36
N LEU A 294 -18.92 -27.87 -5.98
CA LEU A 294 -18.52 -26.66 -5.26
C LEU A 294 -19.72 -25.99 -4.59
N LYS A 295 -19.54 -25.71 -3.29
CA LYS A 295 -20.56 -25.10 -2.43
C LYS A 295 -20.33 -23.60 -2.22
N ARG A 296 -19.08 -23.14 -2.27
CA ARG A 296 -18.68 -21.75 -1.99
C ARG A 296 -17.46 -21.38 -2.82
N GLY A 297 -17.25 -20.09 -3.00
CA GLY A 297 -16.03 -19.51 -3.57
C GLY A 297 -16.00 -18.01 -3.31
N TYR A 298 -14.93 -17.36 -3.72
CA TYR A 298 -14.77 -15.91 -3.66
C TYR A 298 -14.67 -15.35 -5.07
N VAL A 299 -15.22 -14.16 -5.24
CA VAL A 299 -15.00 -13.35 -6.44
C VAL A 299 -14.27 -12.11 -6.01
N GLU A 300 -13.21 -11.79 -6.73
CA GLU A 300 -12.41 -10.59 -6.55
C GLU A 300 -12.39 -9.78 -7.83
N VAL A 301 -12.44 -8.46 -7.70
CA VAL A 301 -12.23 -7.51 -8.80
C VAL A 301 -10.95 -6.75 -8.52
N TRP A 302 -10.03 -6.80 -9.47
CA TRP A 302 -8.71 -6.19 -9.38
C TRP A 302 -8.53 -5.14 -10.48
N PHE A 303 -7.80 -4.08 -10.15
CA PHE A 303 -7.22 -3.16 -11.11
C PHE A 303 -5.71 -3.13 -10.89
N GLU A 304 -4.96 -3.56 -11.91
CA GLU A 304 -3.52 -3.81 -11.80
C GLU A 304 -3.22 -4.74 -10.59
N THR A 305 -2.50 -4.24 -9.59
CA THR A 305 -2.14 -4.96 -8.35
C THR A 305 -3.06 -4.65 -7.18
N THR A 306 -4.12 -3.86 -7.40
CA THR A 306 -5.00 -3.37 -6.32
C THR A 306 -6.31 -4.15 -6.32
N LEU A 307 -6.63 -4.79 -5.19
CA LEU A 307 -7.94 -5.40 -4.97
C LEU A 307 -8.96 -4.30 -4.73
N LEU A 308 -9.98 -4.23 -5.59
CA LEU A 308 -11.02 -3.20 -5.53
C LEU A 308 -12.26 -3.67 -4.77
N ASP A 309 -12.67 -4.92 -4.98
CA ASP A 309 -13.84 -5.50 -4.31
C ASP A 309 -13.72 -7.02 -4.18
N LYS A 310 -14.37 -7.58 -3.15
CA LYS A 310 -14.36 -9.02 -2.86
C LYS A 310 -15.69 -9.45 -2.24
N ILE A 311 -16.27 -10.51 -2.78
CA ILE A 311 -17.48 -11.14 -2.22
C ILE A 311 -17.32 -12.65 -2.07
N GLU A 312 -17.95 -13.22 -1.03
CA GLU A 312 -18.18 -14.66 -0.93
C GLU A 312 -19.44 -15.03 -1.73
N VAL A 313 -19.33 -16.03 -2.59
CA VAL A 313 -20.42 -16.55 -3.41
C VAL A 313 -20.84 -17.91 -2.89
N LYS A 314 -22.08 -18.01 -2.42
CA LYS A 314 -22.69 -19.30 -2.03
C LYS A 314 -23.26 -19.99 -3.27
N LEU A 315 -22.62 -21.07 -3.70
CA LEU A 315 -22.92 -21.81 -4.94
C LEU A 315 -24.06 -22.83 -4.80
N GLY A 316 -24.79 -22.78 -3.68
CA GLY A 316 -25.85 -23.72 -3.29
C GLY A 316 -27.29 -23.18 -3.29
N LYS A 317 -27.50 -21.86 -3.28
CA LYS A 317 -28.83 -21.21 -3.36
C LYS A 317 -28.74 -19.96 -4.25
N GLY A 318 -29.70 -19.81 -5.16
CA GLY A 318 -29.76 -18.74 -6.15
C GLY A 318 -29.90 -17.34 -5.52
N SER A 319 -29.29 -16.37 -6.22
CA SER A 319 -29.27 -14.91 -6.02
C SER A 319 -29.12 -14.38 -4.59
N ILE A 320 -28.00 -13.71 -4.31
CA ILE A 320 -27.93 -12.69 -3.26
C ILE A 320 -28.00 -11.34 -3.94
N PHE A 321 -29.11 -10.64 -3.72
CA PHE A 321 -29.26 -9.22 -4.04
C PHE A 321 -28.42 -8.43 -3.04
N ASN A 322 -27.49 -7.59 -3.50
CA ASN A 322 -26.63 -6.82 -2.62
C ASN A 322 -27.44 -5.68 -1.98
N ILE A 323 -27.67 -5.75 -0.67
CA ILE A 323 -28.53 -4.83 0.12
C ILE A 323 -28.00 -3.38 0.13
N LYS A 324 -26.75 -3.15 -0.27
CA LYS A 324 -26.16 -1.80 -0.34
C LYS A 324 -26.93 -0.83 -1.24
N ASN A 325 -27.59 -1.30 -2.30
CA ASN A 325 -28.42 -0.44 -3.17
C ASN A 325 -29.88 -0.31 -2.70
N PHE A 326 -30.33 -1.09 -1.71
CA PHE A 326 -31.72 -1.02 -1.23
C PHE A 326 -31.93 0.11 -0.22
N ILE A 327 -30.88 0.44 0.56
CA ILE A 327 -30.93 1.50 1.58
C ILE A 327 -30.88 2.91 0.95
N GLN A 328 -30.43 3.05 -0.29
CA GLN A 328 -30.40 4.35 -0.99
C GLN A 328 -31.73 4.75 -1.63
N ASN A 329 -32.72 3.86 -1.71
CA ASN A 329 -34.03 4.21 -2.26
C ASN A 329 -34.92 4.78 -1.15
N LYS A 330 -34.91 6.11 -0.96
CA LYS A 330 -35.72 6.87 0.02
C LYS A 330 -37.23 6.53 -0.01
N TYR A 331 -37.72 5.88 -1.06
CA TYR A 331 -39.13 5.55 -1.28
C TYR A 331 -39.63 4.26 -0.60
N MET A 332 -38.76 3.43 -0.03
CA MET A 332 -39.15 2.17 0.68
C MET A 332 -39.22 2.29 2.21
N ILE A 333 -38.72 3.39 2.79
CA ILE A 333 -38.77 3.60 4.25
C ILE A 333 -40.18 4.01 4.70
N PHE A 334 -40.87 4.79 3.86
CA PHE A 334 -42.19 5.34 4.19
C PHE A 334 -43.27 4.26 4.39
N PRO A 335 -43.39 3.22 3.53
CA PRO A 335 -44.37 2.14 3.73
C PRO A 335 -44.10 1.31 4.99
N ILE A 336 -42.83 1.09 5.33
CA ILE A 336 -42.44 0.31 6.51
C ILE A 336 -42.79 1.06 7.80
N ILE A 337 -42.56 2.37 7.85
CA ILE A 337 -42.97 3.23 8.96
C ILE A 337 -44.51 3.21 9.09
N LEU A 338 -45.24 3.35 7.97
CA LEU A 338 -46.70 3.34 7.99
C LEU A 338 -47.27 2.00 8.50
N LEU A 339 -46.68 0.88 8.09
CA LEU A 339 -47.06 -0.46 8.54
C LEU A 339 -46.78 -0.64 10.04
N SER A 340 -45.64 -0.12 10.52
CA SER A 340 -45.24 -0.18 11.93
C SER A 340 -46.20 0.62 12.81
N ILE A 341 -46.61 1.81 12.37
CA ILE A 341 -47.61 2.65 13.06
C ILE A 341 -48.96 1.93 13.08
N GLY A 342 -49.37 1.30 11.98
CA GLY A 342 -50.61 0.52 11.90
C GLY A 342 -50.64 -0.64 12.90
N ILE A 343 -49.56 -1.42 12.97
CA ILE A 343 -49.42 -2.52 13.93
C ILE A 343 -49.46 -1.99 15.37
N PHE A 344 -48.78 -0.88 15.65
CA PHE A 344 -48.78 -0.26 16.97
C PHE A 344 -50.18 0.18 17.41
N LEU A 345 -50.97 0.78 16.52
CA LEU A 345 -52.36 1.18 16.81
C LEU A 345 -53.27 -0.01 17.08
N VAL A 346 -53.10 -1.12 16.34
CA VAL A 346 -53.85 -2.36 16.59
C VAL A 346 -53.53 -2.94 17.97
N ILE A 347 -52.24 -3.00 18.33
CA ILE A 347 -51.79 -3.48 19.65
C ILE A 347 -52.35 -2.58 20.75
N LEU A 348 -52.29 -1.25 20.59
CA LEU A 348 -52.80 -0.28 21.55
C LEU A 348 -54.33 -0.41 21.74
N SER A 349 -55.08 -0.61 20.66
CA SER A 349 -56.52 -0.89 20.67
C SER A 349 -56.86 -2.15 21.49
N ILE A 350 -56.11 -3.23 21.26
CA ILE A 350 -56.30 -4.50 22.00
C ILE A 350 -56.02 -4.30 23.49
N LEU A 351 -54.93 -3.60 23.83
CA LEU A 351 -54.55 -3.27 25.21
C LEU A 351 -55.62 -2.41 25.91
N LEU A 352 -56.11 -1.36 25.26
CA LEU A 352 -57.17 -0.50 25.80
C LEU A 352 -58.48 -1.27 26.03
N LYS A 353 -58.83 -2.20 25.13
CA LYS A 353 -60.02 -3.05 25.28
C LYS A 353 -59.90 -4.04 26.43
N LEU A 354 -58.69 -4.56 26.68
CA LEU A 354 -58.39 -5.41 27.84
C LEU A 354 -58.44 -4.62 29.16
N PHE A 355 -57.96 -3.38 29.18
CA PHE A 355 -58.02 -2.52 30.36
C PHE A 355 -59.45 -2.03 30.67
N SER A 356 -60.27 -1.76 29.64
CA SER A 356 -61.67 -1.37 29.82
C SER A 356 -62.52 -2.51 30.42
N ARG A 357 -62.27 -3.76 30.05
CA ARG A 357 -62.99 -4.92 30.62
C ARG A 357 -62.65 -5.16 32.10
N ARG A 358 -61.42 -4.88 32.54
CA ARG A 358 -61.03 -5.04 33.96
C ARG A 358 -61.65 -4.02 34.92
N LYS A 359 -62.20 -2.91 34.42
CA LYS A 359 -62.76 -1.84 35.27
C LYS A 359 -64.27 -1.98 35.54
N LEU A 360 -64.92 -3.00 34.97
CA LEU A 360 -66.36 -3.27 35.12
C LEU A 360 -66.67 -4.45 36.05
N GLU A 361 -65.66 -5.10 36.63
CA GLU A 361 -65.81 -6.26 37.53
C GLU A 361 -65.18 -6.00 38.92
N GLU A 362 -65.52 -4.88 39.55
CA GLU A 362 -65.40 -4.76 41.02
C GLU A 362 -66.82 -4.79 41.64
N PRO A 363 -67.22 -5.89 42.31
CA PRO A 363 -68.50 -5.98 42.98
C PRO A 363 -68.50 -5.24 44.32
N TYR A 364 -69.62 -4.56 44.57
CA TYR A 364 -69.95 -3.86 45.81
C TYR A 364 -69.77 -4.74 47.06
N SER A 365 -69.17 -4.12 48.07
CA SER A 365 -68.99 -4.60 49.45
C SER A 365 -70.31 -5.05 50.10
N VAL A 366 -70.34 -6.29 50.61
CA VAL A 366 -71.32 -6.73 51.62
C VAL A 366 -70.59 -6.89 52.96
N ILE A 367 -71.14 -6.20 53.96
CA ILE A 367 -70.70 -6.06 55.36
C ILE A 367 -70.88 -7.40 56.12
N PRO A 368 -70.03 -7.73 57.11
CA PRO A 368 -69.93 -9.07 57.68
C PRO A 368 -70.91 -9.31 58.83
N GLN A 369 -71.38 -10.54 58.99
CA GLN A 369 -71.75 -11.10 60.29
C GLN A 369 -71.23 -12.53 60.44
N SER A 370 -70.72 -12.74 61.64
CA SER A 370 -69.96 -13.86 62.17
C SER A 370 -70.89 -14.93 62.82
N PRO A 371 -70.39 -15.85 63.65
CA PRO A 371 -70.07 -17.23 63.26
C PRO A 371 -70.87 -18.25 64.08
N VAL A 372 -71.26 -19.40 63.52
CA VAL A 372 -71.80 -20.49 64.35
C VAL A 372 -71.32 -21.85 63.82
N GLU A 373 -70.36 -22.39 64.58
CA GLU A 373 -70.28 -23.74 65.13
C GLU A 373 -70.30 -24.98 64.22
N SER A 374 -69.16 -25.70 64.27
CA SER A 374 -69.00 -27.15 64.54
C SER A 374 -70.17 -28.11 64.26
N PHE A 375 -69.89 -29.25 63.64
CA PHE A 375 -69.44 -30.46 64.36
C PHE A 375 -68.98 -31.55 63.38
N GLN A 376 -68.28 -32.50 63.97
CA GLN A 376 -67.65 -33.72 63.45
C GLN A 376 -68.57 -34.61 62.60
#